data_AF-A0A2N6VQQ9-F1
#
_entry.id   AF-A0A2N6VQQ9-F1
#
_cell.length_a   1.000
_cell.length_b   1.000
_cell.length_c   1.000
_cell.angle_alpha   90.00
_cell.angle_beta   90.00
_cell.angle_gamma   90.00
#
_symmetry.space_group_name_H-M   'P 1'
#
loop_
_entity.id
_entity.type
_entity.pdbx_description
1 polymer ?
#
loop_
_entity_poly.entity_id
_entity_poly.type
_entity_poly.pdbx_seq_one_letter_code
_entity_poly.pdbx_strand_id
1 'polypeptide(L)'
;MPDQHALLSASGAHRWLECPPSATLKAWAADVEAHALSLAVNQGKTWPGFKLVEGRSIRKYADEAAVAKTAEAAGVAVWDRKLKTITALEEQLGKKRFTALFGDLVVKRTGKPTLVPNSDKRPALEIQSATDEFTAIK
;
A
#
# COMPACT_ATOMS: atom_id res chain seq x y z
N MET A 1 21.87 -21.59 3.34
CA MET A 1 21.37 -20.43 4.11
C MET A 1 20.41 -20.97 5.15
N PRO A 2 20.29 -20.42 6.36
CA PRO A 2 19.31 -20.95 7.29
C PRO A 2 17.90 -20.67 6.73
N ASP A 3 17.13 -21.74 6.47
CA ASP A 3 15.74 -21.68 5.97
C ASP A 3 14.73 -21.21 7.04
N GLN A 4 15.23 -20.73 8.18
CA GLN A 4 14.40 -20.16 9.25
C GLN A 4 14.35 -18.64 9.10
N HIS A 5 13.28 -18.16 8.48
CA HIS A 5 12.93 -16.74 8.48
C HIS A 5 12.19 -16.36 9.76
N ALA A 6 12.37 -15.12 10.22
CA ALA A 6 11.61 -14.58 11.34
C ALA A 6 10.10 -14.60 11.03
N LEU A 7 9.28 -15.11 11.95
CA LEU A 7 7.82 -15.21 11.78
C LEU A 7 7.15 -13.86 11.53
N LEU A 8 7.74 -12.79 12.05
CA LEU A 8 7.20 -11.43 11.96
C LEU A 8 8.34 -10.40 11.86
N SER A 9 8.03 -9.19 11.37
CA SER A 9 8.98 -8.10 11.12
C SER A 9 9.80 -7.68 12.37
N ALA A 10 11.10 -7.40 12.17
CA ALA A 10 12.02 -6.94 13.22
C ALA A 10 11.53 -5.71 14.00
N SER A 11 10.74 -4.83 13.39
CA SER A 11 10.15 -3.65 14.05
C SER A 11 9.21 -3.98 15.22
N GLY A 12 8.69 -5.21 15.29
CA GLY A 12 7.84 -5.69 16.38
C GLY A 12 8.56 -6.47 17.48
N ALA A 13 9.87 -6.73 17.35
CA ALA A 13 10.59 -7.69 18.18
C ALA A 13 10.50 -7.41 19.69
N HIS A 14 10.53 -6.13 20.09
CA HIS A 14 10.43 -5.72 21.50
C HIS A 14 9.17 -6.26 22.21
N ARG A 15 8.05 -6.42 21.49
CA ARG A 15 6.79 -6.94 22.07
C ARG A 15 6.82 -8.45 22.29
N TRP A 16 7.58 -9.17 21.49
CA TRP A 16 7.62 -10.64 21.53
C TRP A 16 8.73 -11.17 22.43
N LEU A 17 9.75 -10.35 22.72
CA LEU A 17 10.72 -10.65 23.77
C LEU A 17 10.04 -10.71 25.15
N GLU A 18 9.04 -9.86 25.37
CA GLU A 18 8.26 -9.83 26.61
C GLU A 18 7.15 -10.89 26.64
N CYS A 19 6.52 -11.18 25.50
CA CYS A 19 5.52 -12.24 25.39
C CYS A 19 5.70 -13.06 24.10
N PRO A 20 6.53 -14.12 24.10
CA PRO A 20 6.81 -14.93 22.90
C PRO A 20 5.55 -15.55 22.26
N PRO A 21 4.57 -16.08 23.02
CA PRO A 21 3.35 -16.65 22.44
C PRO A 21 2.51 -15.64 21.64
N SER A 22 2.62 -14.34 21.95
CA SER A 22 1.89 -13.30 21.22
C SER A 22 2.30 -13.19 19.74
N ALA A 23 3.53 -13.60 19.39
CA ALA A 23 4.00 -13.64 18.01
C ALA A 23 3.20 -14.65 17.19
N THR A 24 3.02 -15.86 17.71
CA THR A 24 2.26 -16.93 17.04
C THR A 24 0.81 -16.55 16.86
N LEU A 25 0.17 -15.97 17.89
CA LEU A 25 -1.22 -15.51 17.80
C LEU A 25 -1.40 -14.44 16.73
N LYS A 26 -0.45 -13.50 16.64
CA LYS A 26 -0.50 -12.42 15.64
C LYS A 26 -0.28 -12.93 14.23
N ALA A 27 0.63 -13.89 14.03
CA ALA A 27 0.84 -14.53 12.74
C ALA A 27 -0.45 -15.23 12.26
N TRP A 28 -1.06 -16.03 13.14
CA TRP A 28 -2.32 -16.70 12.83
C TRP A 28 -3.45 -15.70 12.50
N ALA A 29 -3.58 -14.61 13.27
CA ALA A 29 -4.58 -13.58 12.99
C ALA A 29 -4.37 -12.90 11.62
N ALA A 30 -3.11 -12.69 11.21
CA ALA A 30 -2.80 -12.15 9.89
C ALA A 30 -3.17 -13.13 8.76
N ASP A 31 -2.98 -14.43 8.97
CA ASP A 31 -3.41 -15.47 8.01
C ASP A 31 -4.92 -15.50 7.86
N VAL A 32 -5.66 -15.39 8.98
CA VAL A 32 -7.13 -15.30 8.97
C VAL A 32 -7.60 -14.05 8.23
N GLU A 33 -6.97 -12.89 8.47
CA GLU A 33 -7.29 -11.65 7.76
C GLU A 33 -7.01 -11.78 6.25
N ALA A 34 -5.87 -12.35 5.87
CA ALA A 34 -5.51 -12.56 4.47
C ALA A 34 -6.50 -13.50 3.76
N HIS A 35 -6.92 -14.57 4.43
CA HIS A 35 -7.92 -15.49 3.93
C HIS A 35 -9.30 -14.84 3.81
N ALA A 36 -9.74 -14.06 4.81
CA ALA A 36 -11.00 -13.31 4.72
C ALA A 36 -10.96 -12.30 3.56
N LEU A 37 -9.85 -11.58 3.37
CA LEU A 37 -9.67 -10.67 2.24
C LEU A 37 -9.71 -11.38 0.89
N SER A 38 -9.11 -12.56 0.76
CA SER A 38 -9.12 -13.29 -0.50
C SER A 38 -10.53 -13.79 -0.85
N LEU A 39 -11.28 -14.28 0.14
CA LEU A 39 -12.69 -14.63 -0.03
C LEU A 39 -13.54 -13.42 -0.40
N ALA A 40 -13.29 -12.25 0.22
CA ALA A 40 -13.99 -11.02 -0.10
C ALA A 40 -13.76 -10.62 -1.56
N VAL A 41 -12.49 -10.50 -1.96
CA VAL A 41 -12.09 -9.98 -3.28
C VAL A 41 -12.42 -10.96 -4.39
N ASN A 42 -12.11 -12.26 -4.22
CA ASN A 42 -12.21 -13.23 -5.31
C ASN A 42 -13.58 -13.88 -5.41
N GLN A 43 -14.28 -14.06 -4.29
CA GLN A 43 -15.57 -14.76 -4.23
C GLN A 43 -16.74 -13.81 -3.94
N GLY A 44 -16.48 -12.52 -3.70
CA GLY A 44 -17.52 -11.56 -3.35
C GLY A 44 -18.12 -11.80 -1.96
N LYS A 45 -17.45 -12.56 -1.08
CA LYS A 45 -17.99 -12.87 0.24
C LYS A 45 -18.08 -11.60 1.08
N THR A 46 -19.23 -11.37 1.69
CA THR A 46 -19.47 -10.25 2.61
C THR A 46 -19.67 -10.75 4.03
N TRP A 47 -19.37 -9.89 5.02
CA TRP A 47 -19.60 -10.17 6.43
C TRP A 47 -20.47 -9.08 7.04
N PRO A 48 -21.48 -9.42 7.86
CA PRO A 48 -22.28 -8.43 8.57
C PRO A 48 -21.39 -7.49 9.41
N GLY A 49 -21.61 -6.19 9.28
CA GLY A 49 -20.84 -5.17 9.99
C GLY A 49 -19.51 -4.78 9.35
N PHE A 50 -19.10 -5.44 8.28
CA PHE A 50 -17.88 -5.13 7.54
C PHE A 50 -18.17 -4.82 6.07
N LYS A 51 -17.34 -3.95 5.50
CA LYS A 51 -17.35 -3.61 4.09
C LYS A 51 -15.94 -3.65 3.52
N LEU A 52 -15.85 -4.00 2.24
CA LEU A 52 -14.60 -3.89 1.50
C LEU A 52 -14.42 -2.45 1.07
N VAL A 53 -13.28 -1.85 1.37
CA VAL A 53 -12.94 -0.49 0.95
C VAL A 53 -11.60 -0.47 0.25
N GLU A 54 -11.35 0.60 -0.50
CA GLU A 54 -10.02 0.88 -1.01
C GLU A 54 -9.08 1.15 0.17
N GLY A 55 -7.97 0.43 0.20
CA GLY A 55 -6.92 0.67 1.17
C GLY A 55 -6.32 2.06 1.01
N ARG A 56 -5.40 2.40 1.91
CA ARG A 56 -4.72 3.68 1.82
C ARG A 56 -3.85 3.73 0.55
N SER A 57 -4.19 4.62 -0.37
CA SER A 57 -3.35 4.93 -1.53
C SER A 57 -2.01 5.48 -1.07
N ILE A 58 -0.92 5.03 -1.70
CA ILE A 58 0.41 5.63 -1.54
C ILE A 58 0.78 6.42 -2.79
N ARG A 59 1.36 7.60 -2.59
CA ARG A 59 1.96 8.39 -3.67
C ARG A 59 3.28 7.75 -4.08
N LYS A 60 3.50 7.56 -5.38
CA LYS A 60 4.75 7.03 -5.96
C LYS A 60 5.11 7.81 -7.21
N TYR A 61 6.41 7.91 -7.51
CA TYR A 61 6.86 8.43 -8.79
C TYR A 61 6.40 7.50 -9.92
N ALA A 62 5.90 8.10 -11.01
CA ALA A 62 5.54 7.40 -12.23
C ALA A 62 6.80 6.85 -12.92
N ASP A 63 7.81 7.69 -13.07
CA ASP A 63 9.09 7.37 -13.70
C ASP A 63 10.24 8.02 -12.91
N GLU A 64 11.10 7.18 -12.35
CA GLU A 64 12.26 7.62 -11.56
C GLU A 64 13.34 8.30 -12.43
N ALA A 65 13.46 7.91 -13.70
CA ALA A 65 14.43 8.51 -14.63
C ALA A 65 13.98 9.93 -15.04
N ALA A 66 12.67 10.11 -15.28
CA ALA A 66 12.10 11.43 -15.56
C ALA A 66 12.29 12.38 -14.37
N VAL A 67 12.09 11.88 -13.13
CA VAL A 67 12.33 12.67 -11.91
C VAL A 67 13.80 13.09 -11.80
N ALA A 68 14.73 12.18 -12.09
CA ALA A 68 16.16 12.50 -12.08
C ALA A 68 16.52 13.58 -13.11
N LYS A 69 16.03 13.46 -14.34
CA LYS A 69 16.28 14.44 -15.41
C LYS A 69 15.73 15.82 -15.07
N THR A 70 14.50 15.90 -14.56
CA THR A 70 13.88 17.16 -14.15
C THR A 70 14.62 17.79 -12.96
N ALA A 71 15.12 16.96 -12.05
CA ALA A 71 15.90 17.42 -10.91
C ALA A 71 17.27 17.97 -11.30
N GLU A 72 17.98 17.31 -12.21
CA GLU A 72 19.25 17.79 -12.77
C GLU A 72 19.08 19.14 -13.46
N ALA A 73 18.05 19.27 -14.31
CA ALA A 73 17.73 20.53 -14.97
C ALA A 73 17.39 21.66 -13.98
N ALA A 74 16.78 21.32 -12.83
CA ALA A 74 16.42 22.27 -11.78
C ALA A 74 17.54 22.51 -10.74
N GLY A 75 18.70 21.86 -10.89
CA GLY A 75 19.83 21.95 -9.96
C GLY A 75 19.53 21.38 -8.56
N VAL A 76 18.67 20.35 -8.46
CA VAL A 76 18.23 19.77 -7.19
C VAL A 76 18.91 18.42 -6.94
N ALA A 77 19.54 18.28 -5.78
CA ALA A 77 20.11 17.00 -5.34
C ALA A 77 19.01 16.01 -4.90
N VAL A 78 18.72 15.02 -5.74
CA VAL A 78 17.66 14.01 -5.53
C VAL A 78 18.15 12.62 -5.14
N TRP A 79 19.45 12.38 -5.19
CA TRP A 79 20.07 11.10 -4.86
C TRP A 79 20.79 11.16 -3.52
N ASP A 80 20.56 10.16 -2.66
CA ASP A 80 21.44 9.84 -1.53
C ASP A 80 22.19 8.54 -1.86
N ARG A 81 21.69 7.38 -1.39
CA ARG A 81 22.06 6.03 -1.90
C ARG A 81 21.05 5.46 -2.89
N LYS A 82 19.83 6.00 -2.86
CA LYS A 82 18.69 5.71 -3.73
C LYS A 82 17.96 7.04 -3.97
N LEU A 83 17.03 7.06 -4.91
CA LEU A 83 16.21 8.24 -5.16
C LEU A 83 15.46 8.63 -3.89
N LYS A 84 15.54 9.91 -3.52
CA LYS A 84 14.83 10.43 -2.35
C LYS A 84 13.32 10.23 -2.48
N THR A 85 12.68 9.91 -1.35
CA THR A 85 11.23 9.75 -1.30
C THR A 85 10.51 11.07 -1.58
N ILE A 86 9.23 10.99 -1.96
CA ILE A 86 8.40 12.18 -2.22
C ILE A 86 8.37 13.12 -1.01
N THR A 87 8.24 12.56 0.20
CA THR A 87 8.28 13.36 1.43
C THR A 87 9.62 14.06 1.63
N ALA A 88 10.74 13.37 1.41
CA ALA A 88 12.07 13.96 1.58
C ALA A 88 12.34 15.09 0.57
N LEU A 89 11.90 14.93 -0.69
CA LEU A 89 12.03 16.01 -1.69
C LEU A 89 11.07 17.17 -1.41
N GLU A 90 9.86 16.90 -0.94
CA GLU A 90 8.90 17.95 -0.55
C GLU A 90 9.39 18.77 0.64
N GLU A 91 10.06 18.14 1.61
CA GLU A 91 10.73 18.84 2.72
C GLU A 91 11.93 19.68 2.26
N GLN A 92 12.76 19.15 1.36
CA GLN A 92 13.93 19.85 0.85
C GLN A 92 13.58 21.08 -0.02
N LEU A 93 12.54 20.98 -0.83
CA LEU A 93 12.17 22.00 -1.81
C LEU A 93 11.03 22.92 -1.36
N GLY A 94 10.24 22.46 -0.39
CA GLY A 94 8.95 23.03 -0.05
C GLY A 94 7.85 22.66 -1.05
N LYS A 95 6.60 22.65 -0.57
CA LYS A 95 5.41 22.19 -1.32
C LYS A 95 5.23 22.88 -2.67
N LYS A 96 5.42 24.20 -2.74
CA LYS A 96 5.21 24.98 -3.97
C LYS A 96 6.17 24.58 -5.08
N ARG A 97 7.47 24.50 -4.77
CA ARG A 97 8.51 24.15 -5.74
C ARG A 97 8.46 22.68 -6.11
N PHE A 98 8.14 21.81 -5.15
CA PHE A 98 7.93 20.38 -5.42
C PHE A 98 6.77 20.16 -6.40
N THR A 99 5.60 20.74 -6.14
CA THR A 99 4.44 20.58 -7.03
C THR A 99 4.72 21.14 -8.42
N ALA A 100 5.43 22.27 -8.53
CA ALA A 100 5.77 22.86 -9.82
C ALA A 100 6.73 21.99 -10.67
N LEU A 101 7.62 21.22 -10.04
CA LEU A 101 8.63 20.41 -10.74
C LEU A 101 8.21 18.95 -10.94
N PHE A 102 7.53 18.36 -9.95
CA PHE A 102 7.29 16.92 -9.90
C PHE A 102 5.81 16.55 -9.80
N GLY A 103 4.90 17.53 -9.80
CA GLY A 103 3.45 17.29 -9.65
C GLY A 103 2.92 16.25 -10.64
N ASP A 104 3.28 16.39 -11.92
CA ASP A 104 2.85 15.50 -12.99
C ASP A 104 3.53 14.13 -12.96
N LEU A 105 4.65 14.01 -12.22
CA LEU A 105 5.43 12.79 -12.08
C LEU A 105 5.00 11.97 -10.84
N VAL A 106 4.06 12.45 -10.04
CA VAL A 106 3.56 11.76 -8.85
C VAL A 106 2.17 11.19 -9.12
N VAL A 107 2.08 9.85 -9.08
CA VAL A 107 0.82 9.13 -9.27
C VAL A 107 0.37 8.53 -7.94
N LYS A 108 -0.93 8.64 -7.65
CA LYS A 108 -1.57 7.91 -6.56
C LYS A 108 -1.90 6.51 -7.07
N ARG A 109 -1.22 5.51 -6.53
CA ARG A 109 -1.59 4.11 -6.80
C ARG A 109 -2.80 3.76 -5.96
N THR A 110 -3.72 3.02 -6.56
CA THR A 110 -4.89 2.50 -5.85
C THR A 110 -4.42 1.62 -4.69
N GLY A 111 -5.07 1.81 -3.55
CA GLY A 111 -4.73 1.07 -2.34
C GLY A 111 -5.18 -0.39 -2.47
N LYS A 112 -4.41 -1.32 -1.90
CA LYS A 112 -4.84 -2.72 -1.78
C LYS A 112 -6.22 -2.75 -1.08
N PRO A 113 -7.22 -3.50 -1.58
CA PRO A 113 -8.52 -3.63 -0.92
C PRO A 113 -8.35 -4.12 0.52
N THR A 114 -9.14 -3.56 1.43
CA THR A 114 -9.10 -3.89 2.87
C THR A 114 -10.51 -4.02 3.42
N LEU A 115 -10.73 -4.98 4.31
CA LEU A 115 -11.97 -5.14 5.06
C LEU A 115 -11.92 -4.19 6.26
N VAL A 116 -12.96 -3.38 6.40
CA VAL A 116 -13.12 -2.48 7.54
C VAL A 116 -14.54 -2.51 8.07
N PRO A 117 -14.74 -2.14 9.35
CA PRO A 117 -16.07 -1.97 9.89
C PRO A 117 -16.90 -0.95 9.11
N ASN A 118 -18.22 -1.09 9.15
CA ASN A 118 -19.14 -0.16 8.48
C ASN A 118 -19.05 1.28 8.99
N SER A 119 -18.50 1.50 10.19
CA SER A 119 -18.23 2.81 10.75
C SER A 119 -17.12 3.60 10.02
N ASP A 120 -16.28 2.94 9.22
CA ASP A 120 -15.27 3.63 8.41
C ASP A 120 -15.96 4.54 7.38
N LYS A 121 -15.50 5.79 7.24
CA LYS A 121 -16.15 6.77 6.36
C LYS A 121 -15.92 6.53 4.86
N ARG A 122 -14.96 5.67 4.49
CA ARG A 122 -14.62 5.42 3.08
C ARG A 122 -15.76 4.69 2.35
N PRO A 123 -15.97 4.98 1.06
CA PRO A 123 -16.97 4.29 0.25
C PRO A 123 -16.59 2.80 0.10
N ALA A 124 -17.62 1.96 0.00
CA ALA A 124 -17.43 0.54 -0.28
C ALA A 124 -16.95 0.35 -1.73
N LEU A 125 -16.10 -0.65 -1.95
CA LEU A 125 -15.75 -1.10 -3.29
C LEU A 125 -16.85 -2.04 -3.81
N GLU A 126 -17.40 -1.72 -4.97
CA GLU A 126 -18.26 -2.62 -5.73
C GLU A 126 -17.37 -3.67 -6.40
N ILE A 127 -17.55 -4.94 -6.05
CA ILE A 127 -16.82 -6.06 -6.65
C ILE A 127 -17.59 -6.48 -7.90
N GLN A 128 -17.10 -6.08 -9.07
CA GLN A 128 -17.61 -6.63 -10.34
C GLN A 128 -17.07 -8.06 -10.44
N SER A 129 -17.96 -9.05 -10.56
CA SER A 129 -17.51 -10.44 -10.69
C SER A 129 -16.89 -10.63 -12.08
N ALA A 130 -15.83 -11.42 -12.19
CA ALA A 130 -15.23 -11.73 -13.49
C ALA A 130 -16.26 -12.30 -14.50
N THR A 131 -17.34 -12.92 -14.01
CA THR A 131 -18.45 -13.41 -14.84
C THR A 131 -19.17 -12.29 -15.58
N ASP A 132 -19.19 -11.08 -15.03
CA ASP A 132 -19.86 -9.92 -15.61
C ASP A 132 -18.98 -9.18 -16.64
N GLU A 133 -17.65 -9.37 -16.60
CA GLU A 133 -16.69 -8.71 -17.50
C GLU A 133 -16.48 -9.48 -18.83
N PHE A 134 -16.66 -10.81 -18.83
CA PHE A 134 -16.55 -11.61 -20.06
C PHE A 134 -17.90 -11.66 -20.79
N THR A 135 -18.20 -10.63 -21.57
CA THR A 135 -19.27 -10.74 -22.57
C THR A 135 -18.83 -11.75 -23.63
N ALA A 136 -19.56 -12.86 -23.79
CA ALA A 136 -19.29 -13.84 -24.83
C ALA A 136 -19.30 -13.13 -26.19
N ILE A 137 -18.14 -13.09 -26.86
CA ILE A 137 -18.05 -12.62 -28.24
C ILE A 137 -18.90 -13.57 -29.08
N LYS A 138 -19.97 -13.04 -29.68
CA LYS A 138 -20.88 -13.78 -30.54
C LYS A 138 -20.35 -13.86 -31.97
#